data_AF-A0A956TKQ8-F1
#
_entry.id   AF-A0A956TKQ8-F1
#
_cell.length_a   1.000
_cell.length_b   1.000
_cell.length_c   1.000
_cell.angle_alpha   90.00
_cell.angle_beta   90.00
_cell.angle_gamma   90.00
#
_symmetry.space_group_name_H-M   'P 1'
#
loop_
_entity.id
_entity.type
_entity.pdbx_description
1 polymer ?
#
loop_
_entity_poly.entity_id
_entity_poly.type
_entity_poly.pdbx_seq_one_letter_code
_entity_poly.pdbx_strand_id
1 'polypeptide(L)'
;MEKGLVPVDRKEARDLLSEKMKEYQAFPYATFVSWIASKHVEVLEVGGRSGRQYMIEILAQYEDWKEKGIRVMAAIDDGSIPDSFTPLCDDFIIEP
;
A
#
# COMPACT_ATOMS: atom_id res chain seq x y z
N MET A 1 -3.08 -6.57 -28.87
CA MET A 1 -1.97 -5.59 -28.88
C MET A 1 -1.04 -5.99 -27.77
N GLU A 2 0.13 -6.49 -28.14
CA GLU A 2 1.19 -6.83 -27.20
C GLU A 2 1.58 -5.53 -26.48
N LYS A 3 1.26 -5.41 -25.19
CA LYS A 3 1.77 -4.31 -24.38
C LYS A 3 3.28 -4.51 -24.35
N GLY A 4 4.00 -3.75 -25.17
CA GLY A 4 5.46 -3.72 -25.14
C GLY A 4 5.90 -3.59 -23.70
N LEU A 5 6.76 -4.51 -23.26
CA LEU A 5 7.32 -4.60 -21.92
C LEU A 5 8.14 -3.34 -21.62
N VAL A 6 7.46 -2.23 -21.33
CA VAL A 6 8.11 -1.12 -20.63
C VAL A 6 8.36 -1.67 -19.23
N PRO A 7 9.62 -1.72 -18.77
CA PRO A 7 9.91 -2.11 -17.40
C PRO A 7 9.13 -1.23 -16.42
N VAL A 8 8.72 -1.77 -15.28
CA VAL A 8 8.06 -0.98 -14.23
C VAL A 8 8.96 0.17 -13.82
N ASP A 9 8.39 1.38 -13.78
CA ASP A 9 9.05 2.52 -13.17
C ASP A 9 8.93 2.40 -11.65
N ARG A 10 9.89 1.70 -11.04
CA ARG A 10 9.93 1.49 -9.59
C ARG A 10 10.05 2.81 -8.82
N LYS A 11 10.56 3.88 -9.43
CA LYS A 11 10.62 5.20 -8.79
C LYS A 11 9.21 5.81 -8.75
N GLU A 12 8.50 5.76 -9.86
CA GLU A 12 7.10 6.22 -9.92
C GLU A 12 6.21 5.45 -8.94
N ALA A 13 6.30 4.12 -8.93
CA ALA A 13 5.57 3.28 -7.99
C ALA A 13 5.92 3.64 -6.52
N ARG A 14 7.20 3.86 -6.22
CA ARG A 14 7.63 4.31 -4.88
C ARG A 14 7.04 5.66 -4.50
N ASP A 15 7.08 6.63 -5.42
CA ASP A 15 6.55 7.98 -5.18
C ASP A 15 5.03 7.91 -4.91
N LEU A 16 4.28 7.12 -5.67
CA LEU A 16 2.84 6.88 -5.49
C LEU A 16 2.53 6.22 -4.14
N LEU A 17 3.28 5.17 -3.77
CA LEU A 17 3.12 4.49 -2.49
C LEU A 17 3.39 5.45 -1.33
N SER A 18 4.50 6.20 -1.38
CA SER A 18 4.86 7.14 -0.32
C SER A 18 3.88 8.32 -0.19
N GLU A 19 3.27 8.78 -1.30
CA GLU A 19 2.19 9.77 -1.25
C GLU A 19 0.96 9.18 -0.55
N LYS A 20 0.55 7.98 -0.94
CA LYS A 20 -0.58 7.30 -0.32
C LYS A 20 -0.34 7.06 1.17
N MET A 21 0.81 6.54 1.56
CA MET A 21 1.13 6.28 2.97
C MET A 21 1.08 7.55 3.84
N LYS A 22 1.45 8.72 3.29
CA LYS A 22 1.29 10.00 4.00
C LYS A 22 -0.17 10.39 4.23
N GLU A 23 -1.07 10.10 3.28
CA GLU A 23 -2.50 10.30 3.48
C GLU A 23 -3.04 9.41 4.61
N TYR A 24 -2.63 8.13 4.63
CA TYR A 24 -3.03 7.18 5.67
C TYR A 24 -2.45 7.52 7.05
N GLN A 25 -1.25 8.11 7.12
CA GLN A 25 -0.71 8.61 8.39
C GLN A 25 -1.56 9.71 9.02
N ALA A 26 -2.38 10.42 8.24
CA ALA A 26 -3.31 11.42 8.76
C ALA A 26 -4.62 10.79 9.29
N PHE A 27 -4.84 9.49 9.12
CA PHE A 27 -6.06 8.83 9.61
C PHE A 27 -5.98 8.62 11.13
N PRO A 28 -7.11 8.75 11.84
CA PRO A 28 -7.15 8.45 13.28
C PRO A 28 -6.80 7.00 13.59
N TYR A 29 -6.17 6.75 14.74
CA TYR A 29 -5.92 5.39 15.27
C TYR A 29 -7.18 4.51 15.24
N ALA A 30 -8.34 5.09 15.60
CA ALA A 30 -9.64 4.40 15.60
C ALA A 30 -10.08 3.86 14.22
N THR A 31 -9.63 4.48 13.13
CA THR A 31 -9.88 3.97 11.78
C THR A 31 -9.25 2.61 11.59
N PHE A 32 -7.98 2.47 12.00
CA PHE A 32 -7.25 1.22 11.83
C PHE A 32 -7.70 0.14 12.83
N VAL A 33 -8.14 0.51 14.04
CA VAL A 33 -8.84 -0.42 14.94
C VAL A 33 -10.08 -1.02 14.25
N SER A 34 -10.86 -0.18 13.57
CA SER A 34 -12.06 -0.63 12.86
C SER A 34 -11.71 -1.57 11.70
N TRP A 35 -10.62 -1.30 10.99
CA TRP A 35 -10.12 -2.16 9.91
C TRP A 35 -9.68 -3.54 10.42
N ILE A 36 -8.94 -3.59 11.52
CA ILE A 36 -8.53 -4.85 12.14
C ILE A 36 -9.77 -5.66 12.55
N ALA A 37 -10.76 -5.02 13.19
CA ALA A 37 -11.98 -5.68 13.66
C ALA A 37 -12.82 -6.26 12.53
N SER A 38 -12.90 -5.57 11.38
CA SER A 38 -13.64 -6.04 10.21
C SER A 38 -12.82 -6.91 9.26
N LYS A 39 -11.53 -7.15 9.54
CA LYS A 39 -10.58 -7.81 8.64
C LYS A 39 -10.48 -7.11 7.27
N HIS A 40 -10.54 -5.78 7.29
CA HIS A 40 -10.49 -4.96 6.10
C HIS A 40 -9.09 -4.97 5.48
N VAL A 41 -9.06 -5.16 4.16
CA VAL A 41 -7.90 -4.88 3.31
C VAL A 41 -8.38 -3.90 2.26
N GLU A 42 -7.73 -2.75 2.18
CA GLU A 42 -8.04 -1.76 1.15
C GLU A 42 -7.23 -2.10 -0.10
N VAL A 43 -7.90 -2.09 -1.25
CA VAL A 43 -7.25 -2.30 -2.55
C VAL A 43 -7.63 -1.13 -3.46
N LEU A 44 -6.63 -0.43 -3.97
CA LEU A 44 -6.78 0.79 -4.75
C LEU A 44 -6.03 0.67 -6.08
N GLU A 45 -6.64 1.15 -7.16
CA GLU A 45 -5.96 1.37 -8.44
C GLU A 45 -5.53 2.84 -8.53
N VAL A 46 -4.26 3.09 -8.83
CA VAL A 46 -3.69 4.44 -8.97
C VAL A 46 -2.95 4.60 -10.30
N GLY A 47 -3.22 5.72 -10.97
CA GLY A 47 -2.56 6.06 -12.23
C GLY A 47 -1.21 6.74 -12.00
N GLY A 48 -0.17 6.25 -12.65
CA GLY A 48 1.12 6.90 -12.76
C GLY A 48 1.15 8.02 -13.81
N ARG A 49 2.14 8.90 -13.70
CA ARG A 49 2.41 9.97 -14.69
C ARG A 49 2.84 9.41 -16.03
N SER A 50 3.40 8.20 -16.04
CA SER A 50 3.70 7.39 -17.23
C SER A 50 2.44 6.92 -17.98
N GLY A 51 1.25 7.07 -17.41
CA GLY A 51 0.00 6.51 -17.93
C GLY A 51 -0.20 5.03 -17.56
N ARG A 52 0.71 4.43 -16.79
CA ARG A 52 0.57 3.08 -16.24
C ARG A 52 -0.39 3.07 -15.05
N GLN A 53 -1.07 1.94 -14.84
CA GLN A 53 -1.89 1.71 -13.65
C GLN A 53 -1.11 0.84 -12.67
N TYR A 54 -1.21 1.17 -11.39
CA TYR A 54 -0.64 0.42 -10.28
C TYR A 54 -1.74 0.02 -9.31
N MET A 55 -1.52 -1.10 -8.64
CA MET A 55 -2.38 -1.60 -7.58
C MET A 55 -1.68 -1.37 -6.24
N ILE A 56 -2.36 -0.73 -5.30
CA ILE A 56 -1.92 -0.61 -3.90
C ILE A 56 -2.84 -1.45 -3.04
N GLU A 57 -2.26 -2.34 -2.23
CA GLU A 57 -2.95 -3.05 -1.16
C GLU A 57 -2.51 -2.49 0.19
N ILE A 58 -3.43 -2.22 1.10
CA ILE A 58 -3.16 -1.68 2.44
C ILE A 58 -3.87 -2.52 3.48
N LEU A 59 -3.13 -2.91 4.51
CA LEU A 59 -3.65 -3.68 5.63
C LEU A 59 -3.16 -3.11 6.97
N ALA A 60 -4.00 -3.21 7.99
CA ALA A 60 -3.66 -2.84 9.35
C ALA A 60 -3.63 -4.09 10.25
N GLN A 61 -2.66 -4.18 11.14
CA GLN A 61 -2.56 -5.23 12.15
C GLN A 61 -1.96 -4.69 13.45
N TYR A 62 -2.28 -5.33 14.57
CA TYR A 62 -1.60 -5.02 15.82
C TYR A 62 -0.12 -5.43 15.76
N GLU A 63 0.74 -4.55 16.26
CA GLU A 63 2.20 -4.77 16.30
C GLU A 63 2.59 -5.81 17.35
N ASP A 64 1.85 -5.85 18.46
CA ASP A 64 2.10 -6.75 19.57
C ASP A 64 0.83 -7.34 20.16
N TRP A 65 0.99 -8.31 21.05
CA TRP A 65 -0.10 -8.97 21.76
C TRP A 65 -0.85 -8.04 22.74
N LYS A 66 -0.30 -6.84 23.02
CA LYS A 66 -0.92 -5.85 23.91
C LYS A 66 -1.83 -4.89 23.15
N GLU A 67 -1.90 -5.01 21.82
CA GLU A 67 -2.80 -4.25 20.94
C GLU A 67 -2.66 -2.73 21.09
N LYS A 68 -1.43 -2.26 21.38
CA LYS A 68 -1.14 -0.84 21.59
C LYS A 68 -0.69 -0.12 20.34
N GLY A 69 0.24 -0.72 19.59
CA GLY A 69 0.68 -0.20 18.31
C GLY A 69 -0.10 -0.87 17.19
N ILE A 70 -0.48 -0.11 16.17
CA ILE A 70 -0.99 -0.64 14.91
C ILE A 70 0.05 -0.38 13.84
N ARG A 71 0.50 -1.45 13.18
CA ARG A 71 1.28 -1.35 11.94
C ARG A 71 0.32 -1.31 10.76
N VAL A 72 0.44 -0.26 9.97
CA VAL A 72 -0.23 -0.12 8.68
C VAL A 72 0.81 -0.41 7.61
N MET A 73 0.59 -1.48 6.84
CA MET A 73 1.50 -1.94 5.79
C MET A 73 0.83 -1.76 4.44
N ALA A 74 1.61 -1.39 3.45
CA ALA A 74 1.14 -1.31 2.07
C ALA A 74 2.13 -1.93 1.10
N ALA A 75 1.59 -2.47 0.02
CA ALA A 75 2.32 -3.02 -1.11
C ALA A 75 1.83 -2.36 -2.40
N ILE A 76 2.74 -2.07 -3.34
CA ILE A 76 2.40 -1.59 -4.68
C ILE A 76 3.11 -2.43 -5.75
N ASP A 77 2.36 -2.76 -6.80
CA ASP A 77 2.87 -3.31 -8.06
C ASP A 77 1.99 -2.84 -9.23
N ASP A 78 2.28 -3.32 -10.44
CA ASP A 78 1.53 -2.99 -11.65
C ASP A 78 0.84 -4.22 -12.28
N GLY A 79 0.77 -5.32 -11.55
CA GLY A 79 0.24 -6.61 -11.98
C GLY A 79 1.07 -7.34 -13.05
N SER A 80 2.21 -6.80 -13.48
CA SER A 80 3.05 -7.42 -14.52
C SER A 80 4.00 -8.47 -13.93
N ILE A 81 4.33 -9.49 -14.72
CA ILE A 81 5.34 -10.50 -14.35
C ILE A 81 6.71 -10.00 -14.80
N PRO A 82 7.76 -10.04 -13.94
CA PRO A 82 7.79 -10.64 -12.61
C PRO A 82 7.50 -9.66 -11.46
N ASP A 83 7.23 -8.39 -11.75
CA ASP A 83 7.18 -7.32 -10.73
C ASP A 83 6.10 -7.56 -9.66
N SER A 84 5.00 -8.23 -9.99
CA SER A 84 3.96 -8.67 -9.03
C SER A 84 4.45 -9.68 -7.98
N PHE A 85 5.57 -10.36 -8.21
CA PHE A 85 6.20 -11.23 -7.20
C PHE A 85 7.14 -10.47 -6.26
N THR A 86 7.48 -9.23 -6.59
CA THR A 86 8.38 -8.38 -5.80
C THR A 86 7.83 -6.96 -5.66
N PRO A 87 6.63 -6.82 -5.05
CA PRO A 87 6.00 -5.51 -4.87
C PRO A 87 6.91 -4.62 -4.02
N LEU A 88 6.77 -3.31 -4.20
CA LEU A 88 7.39 -2.36 -3.30
C LEU A 88 6.51 -2.24 -2.05
N CYS A 89 7.11 -2.40 -0.88
CA CYS A 89 6.41 -2.24 0.39
C CYS A 89 6.85 -0.96 1.12
N ASP A 90 5.94 -0.44 1.94
CA ASP A 90 6.14 0.64 2.89
C ASP A 90 5.21 0.44 4.09
N ASP A 91 5.56 0.98 5.25
CA ASP A 91 4.78 0.80 6.46
C ASP A 91 5.02 1.93 7.48
N PHE A 92 4.07 2.09 8.40
CA PHE A 92 4.26 2.92 9.59
C PHE A 92 3.54 2.33 10.80
N ILE A 93 3.92 2.80 11.98
CA ILE A 93 3.27 2.47 13.24
C ILE A 93 2.52 3.71 13.72
N ILE A 94 1.29 3.51 14.17
CA ILE A 94 0.49 4.50 14.89
C ILE A 94 0.14 3.96 16.27
N GLU A 95 0.21 4.85 17.27
CA GLU A 95 -0.15 4.59 18.66
C GLU A 95 -1.30 5.54 19.07
N PRO A 96 -2.09 5.22 20.12
CA PRO A 96 -3.22 6.02 20.60
C PRO A 96 -2.89 7.45 21.01
#